data_AF-A0AAV6D0N2-F1
#
_entry.id   AF-A0AAV6D0N2-F1
#
_cell.length_a   1.000
_cell.length_b   1.000
_cell.length_c   1.000
_cell.angle_alpha   90.00
_cell.angle_beta   90.00
_cell.angle_gamma   90.00
#
_symmetry.space_group_name_H-M   'P 1'
#
loop_
_entity.id
_entity.type
_entity.pdbx_description
1 polymer ?
#
loop_
_entity_poly.entity_id
_entity_poly.type
_entity_poly.pdbx_seq_one_letter_code
_entity_poly.pdbx_strand_id
1 'polypeptide(L)'
;MDRSRQLRITFLAALVMLIIQFLLGMAVNLFVKIPTDHPGSNPPEYFSGVAQSVTWAILHGHILLVLHALFGLLLVVAALLTLVTGIQTRRRGIALSSVFGLIGILGAGFNGGSFLNYHQDFSSMIMAIGFAIAVVAYSAGLYLAGDTTRSTAT
;
A
#
# COMPACT_ATOMS: atom_id res chain seq x y z
N MET A 1 16.45 -21.16 3.26
CA MET A 1 15.40 -21.18 2.21
C MET A 1 16.04 -20.76 0.89
N ASP A 2 15.64 -21.36 -0.23
CA ASP A 2 16.05 -20.90 -1.57
C ASP A 2 15.64 -19.43 -1.78
N ARG A 3 16.57 -18.61 -2.27
CA ARG A 3 16.41 -17.16 -2.51
C ARG A 3 15.27 -16.88 -3.50
N SER A 4 15.06 -17.75 -4.49
CA SER A 4 13.95 -17.62 -5.44
C SER A 4 12.60 -17.87 -4.76
N ARG A 5 12.52 -18.89 -3.90
CA ARG A 5 11.32 -19.16 -3.09
C ARG A 5 11.00 -18.00 -2.15
N GLN A 6 12.02 -17.42 -1.52
CA GLN A 6 11.85 -16.26 -0.64
C GLN A 6 11.25 -15.05 -1.39
N LEU A 7 11.76 -14.72 -2.58
CA LEU A 7 11.23 -13.64 -3.42
C LEU A 7 9.74 -13.85 -3.77
N ARG A 8 9.39 -15.08 -4.16
CA ARG A 8 7.98 -15.42 -4.46
C ARG A 8 7.08 -15.23 -3.25
N ILE A 9 7.54 -15.66 -2.07
CA ILE A 9 6.80 -15.48 -0.82
C ILE A 9 6.65 -13.99 -0.51
N THR A 10 7.69 -13.17 -0.71
CA THR A 10 7.63 -11.72 -0.48
C THR A 10 6.57 -11.05 -1.37
N PHE A 11 6.58 -11.31 -2.68
CA PHE A 11 5.55 -10.74 -3.59
C PHE A 11 4.16 -11.26 -3.28
N LEU A 12 4.01 -12.56 -3.00
CA LEU A 12 2.72 -13.14 -2.64
C LEU A 12 2.17 -12.55 -1.33
N ALA A 13 3.02 -12.39 -0.32
CA ALA A 13 2.64 -11.76 0.94
C ALA A 13 2.18 -10.31 0.72
N ALA A 14 2.91 -9.53 -0.09
CA ALA A 14 2.52 -8.16 -0.42
C ALA A 14 1.16 -8.10 -1.15
N LEU A 15 0.87 -9.03 -2.06
CA LEU A 15 -0.43 -9.13 -2.74
C LEU A 15 -1.56 -9.46 -1.76
N VAL A 16 -1.35 -10.42 -0.85
CA VAL A 16 -2.33 -10.76 0.18
C VAL A 16 -2.58 -9.58 1.10
N MET A 17 -1.53 -8.87 1.53
CA MET A 17 -1.68 -7.65 2.32
C MET A 17 -2.44 -6.56 1.55
N LEU A 18 -2.16 -6.35 0.27
CA LEU A 18 -2.91 -5.41 -0.57
C LEU A 18 -4.41 -5.74 -0.59
N ILE A 19 -4.78 -7.03 -0.74
CA ILE A 19 -6.19 -7.46 -0.70
C ILE A 19 -6.83 -7.15 0.65
N ILE A 20 -6.16 -7.48 1.76
CA ILE A 20 -6.65 -7.16 3.11
C ILE A 20 -6.85 -5.65 3.26
N GLN A 21 -5.88 -4.85 2.83
CA GLN A 21 -5.93 -3.40 2.91
C GLN A 21 -7.06 -2.80 2.06
N PHE A 22 -7.29 -3.35 0.87
CA PHE A 22 -8.41 -2.96 0.00
C PHE A 22 -9.76 -3.25 0.68
N LEU A 23 -9.93 -4.43 1.25
CA LEU A 23 -11.17 -4.79 1.97
C LEU A 23 -11.40 -3.91 3.20
N LEU A 24 -10.34 -3.61 3.97
CA LEU A 24 -10.41 -2.64 5.07
C LEU A 24 -10.82 -1.25 4.57
N GLY A 25 -10.23 -0.78 3.48
CA GLY A 25 -10.57 0.50 2.87
C GLY A 25 -12.02 0.57 2.38
N MET A 26 -12.50 -0.50 1.74
CA MET A 26 -13.90 -0.63 1.33
C MET A 26 -14.85 -0.63 2.53
N ALA A 27 -14.50 -1.34 3.60
CA ALA A 27 -15.31 -1.37 4.82
C ALA A 27 -15.40 0.02 5.46
N VAL A 28 -14.29 0.77 5.50
CA VAL A 28 -14.28 2.18 5.95
C VAL A 28 -15.16 3.03 5.04
N ASN A 29 -14.96 2.97 3.72
CA ASN A 29 -15.66 3.80 2.74
C ASN A 29 -17.18 3.57 2.72
N LEU A 30 -17.64 2.34 3.00
CA LEU A 30 -19.06 1.99 2.94
C LEU A 30 -19.79 2.05 4.29
N PHE A 31 -19.09 1.78 5.40
CA PHE A 31 -19.74 1.56 6.69
C PHE A 31 -19.30 2.52 7.80
N VAL A 32 -18.26 3.33 7.59
CA VAL A 32 -17.75 4.25 8.61
C VAL A 32 -18.06 5.68 8.21
N LYS A 33 -18.77 6.40 9.09
CA LYS A 33 -18.91 7.85 8.98
C LYS A 33 -17.71 8.51 9.62
N ILE A 34 -16.82 9.06 8.80
CA ILE A 34 -15.69 9.85 9.28
C ILE A 34 -16.18 11.29 9.47
N PRO A 35 -16.09 11.87 10.69
CA PRO A 35 -16.47 13.27 10.93
C PRO A 35 -15.65 14.20 10.04
N THR A 36 -16.27 15.27 9.52
CA THR A 36 -15.61 16.24 8.64
C THR A 36 -14.77 17.27 9.37
N ASP A 37 -14.92 17.33 10.69
CA ASP A 37 -14.17 18.21 11.58
C ASP A 37 -13.39 17.34 12.56
N HIS A 38 -12.08 17.24 12.31
CA HIS A 38 -11.12 16.55 13.17
C HIS A 38 -9.73 17.20 13.02
N PRO A 39 -8.80 16.95 13.95
CA PRO A 39 -7.40 17.37 13.79
C PRO A 39 -6.84 16.96 12.42
N GLY A 40 -6.33 17.92 11.66
CA GLY A 40 -5.80 17.71 10.30
C GLY A 40 -6.82 17.90 9.17
N SER A 41 -8.12 18.06 9.46
CA SER A 41 -9.12 18.44 8.45
C SER A 41 -8.92 19.88 7.98
N ASN A 42 -9.18 20.15 6.69
CA ASN A 42 -9.02 21.45 6.04
C ASN A 42 -7.71 22.19 6.39
N PRO A 43 -6.55 21.53 6.27
CA PRO A 43 -5.29 22.08 6.76
C PRO A 43 -4.80 23.21 5.86
N PRO A 44 -4.10 24.23 6.42
CA PRO A 44 -3.46 25.26 5.62
C PRO A 44 -2.29 24.70 4.78
N GLU A 45 -1.66 23.61 5.26
CA GLU A 45 -0.55 22.94 4.61
C GLU A 45 -0.84 21.44 4.46
N TYR A 46 -0.69 20.92 3.25
CA TYR A 46 -1.15 19.57 2.90
C TYR A 46 -0.50 18.47 3.76
N PHE A 47 0.84 18.45 3.84
CA PHE A 47 1.57 17.36 4.48
C PHE A 47 1.41 17.31 6.00
N SER A 48 1.40 18.47 6.66
CA SER A 48 1.16 18.53 8.10
C SER A 48 -0.27 18.12 8.43
N GLY A 49 -1.24 18.49 7.57
CA GLY A 49 -2.60 18.00 7.65
C GLY A 49 -2.71 16.49 7.53
N VAL A 50 -2.07 15.87 6.52
CA VAL A 50 -2.06 14.41 6.38
C VAL A 50 -1.49 13.73 7.62
N ALA A 51 -0.37 14.21 8.15
CA ALA A 51 0.24 13.65 9.36
C ALA A 51 -0.70 13.75 10.58
N GLN A 52 -1.35 14.90 10.78
CA GLN A 52 -2.31 15.11 11.86
C GLN A 52 -3.56 14.24 11.70
N SER A 53 -4.12 14.18 10.49
CA SER A 53 -5.29 13.38 10.15
C SER A 53 -5.07 11.89 10.37
N VAL A 54 -3.93 11.35 9.90
CA VAL A 54 -3.57 9.95 10.11
C VAL A 54 -3.31 9.66 11.59
N THR A 55 -2.64 10.57 12.30
CA THR A 55 -2.42 10.44 13.75
C THR A 55 -3.75 10.41 14.51
N TRP A 56 -4.67 11.32 14.19
CA TRP A 56 -6.01 11.33 14.76
C TRP A 56 -6.77 10.03 14.44
N ALA A 57 -6.74 9.59 13.19
CA ALA A 57 -7.41 8.37 12.74
C ALA A 57 -6.94 7.14 13.51
N ILE A 58 -5.65 7.04 13.83
CA ILE A 58 -5.07 5.93 14.61
C ILE A 58 -5.45 6.00 16.09
N LEU A 59 -5.44 7.20 16.69
CA LEU A 59 -5.61 7.36 18.14
C LEU A 59 -7.08 7.46 18.58
N HIS A 60 -7.95 7.99 17.71
CA HIS A 60 -9.33 8.34 18.07
C HIS A 60 -10.36 7.89 17.03
N GLY A 61 -9.93 7.36 15.89
CA GLY A 61 -10.81 6.94 14.81
C GLY A 61 -11.62 5.69 15.15
N HIS A 62 -12.64 5.42 14.33
CA HIS A 62 -13.37 4.16 14.37
C HIS A 62 -12.42 2.97 14.18
N ILE A 63 -12.68 1.82 14.83
CA ILE A 63 -11.76 0.68 14.82
C ILE A 63 -11.36 0.21 13.41
N LEU A 64 -12.28 0.21 12.45
CA LEU A 64 -11.97 -0.13 11.06
C LEU A 64 -11.01 0.88 10.39
N LEU A 65 -11.15 2.17 10.71
CA LEU A 65 -10.26 3.22 10.22
C LEU A 65 -8.87 3.10 10.87
N VAL A 66 -8.81 2.80 12.17
CA VAL A 66 -7.55 2.52 12.88
C VAL A 66 -6.82 1.35 12.22
N LEU A 67 -7.53 0.23 12.01
CA LEU A 67 -6.97 -0.96 11.36
C LEU A 67 -6.49 -0.66 9.93
N HIS A 68 -7.29 0.07 9.14
CA HIS A 68 -6.92 0.47 7.79
C HIS A 68 -5.67 1.35 7.77
N ALA A 69 -5.58 2.35 8.66
CA ALA A 69 -4.43 3.25 8.74
C ALA A 69 -3.15 2.52 9.18
N LEU A 70 -3.21 1.75 10.27
CA LEU A 70 -2.06 1.00 10.78
C LEU A 70 -1.59 -0.08 9.79
N PHE A 71 -2.52 -0.82 9.19
CA PHE A 71 -2.19 -1.84 8.21
C PHE A 71 -1.62 -1.21 6.92
N GLY A 72 -2.10 -0.03 6.53
CA GLY A 72 -1.51 0.76 5.45
C GLY A 72 -0.06 1.14 5.71
N LEU A 73 0.27 1.61 6.92
CA LEU A 73 1.66 1.91 7.31
C LEU A 73 2.53 0.65 7.32
N LEU A 74 2.01 -0.46 7.83
CA LEU A 74 2.72 -1.76 7.78
C LEU A 74 2.98 -2.21 6.33
N LEU A 75 2.02 -1.97 5.43
CA LEU A 75 2.16 -2.28 4.01
C LEU A 75 3.24 -1.42 3.34
N VAL A 76 3.41 -0.15 3.73
CA VAL A 76 4.53 0.69 3.28
C VAL A 76 5.88 0.08 3.69
N VAL A 77 6.00 -0.37 4.94
CA VAL A 77 7.23 -1.06 5.41
C VAL A 77 7.49 -2.33 4.60
N ALA A 78 6.46 -3.17 4.39
CA ALA A 78 6.57 -4.38 3.58
C ALA A 78 6.97 -4.07 2.12
N ALA A 79 6.46 -2.98 1.54
CA ALA A 79 6.81 -2.53 0.20
C ALA A 79 8.28 -2.11 0.09
N LEU A 80 8.80 -1.39 1.10
CA LEU A 80 10.21 -1.00 1.17
C LEU A 80 11.12 -2.24 1.28
N LEU A 81 10.76 -3.22 2.12
CA LEU A 81 11.50 -4.48 2.23
C LEU A 81 11.46 -5.27 0.91
N THR A 82 10.32 -5.28 0.22
CA THR A 82 10.17 -5.90 -1.11
C THR A 82 11.09 -5.22 -2.12
N LEU A 83 11.15 -3.88 -2.12
CA LEU A 83 12.06 -3.12 -2.98
C LEU A 83 13.53 -3.43 -2.70
N VAL A 84 13.96 -3.41 -1.44
CA VAL A 84 15.34 -3.73 -1.06
C VAL A 84 15.71 -5.14 -1.54
N THR A 85 14.85 -6.13 -1.26
CA THR A 85 15.07 -7.52 -1.68
C THR A 85 15.11 -7.63 -3.21
N GLY A 86 14.24 -6.90 -3.91
CA GLY A 86 14.16 -6.86 -5.37
C GLY A 86 15.43 -6.28 -6.01
N ILE A 87 15.94 -5.16 -5.49
CA ILE A 87 17.19 -4.53 -5.97
C ILE A 87 18.38 -5.48 -5.78
N GLN A 88 18.45 -6.17 -4.65
CA GLN A 88 19.53 -7.12 -4.34
C GLN A 88 19.61 -8.31 -5.31
N THR A 89 18.54 -8.60 -6.06
CA THR A 89 18.56 -9.64 -7.10
C THR A 89 19.37 -9.25 -8.34
N ARG A 90 19.66 -7.96 -8.53
CA ARG A 90 20.28 -7.38 -9.74
C ARG A 90 19.50 -7.67 -11.04
N ARG A 91 18.24 -8.09 -10.96
CA ARG A 91 17.36 -8.31 -12.11
C ARG A 91 16.45 -7.09 -12.31
N ARG A 92 16.65 -6.38 -13.42
CA ARG A 92 15.93 -5.13 -13.73
C ARG A 92 14.41 -5.28 -13.64
N GLY A 93 13.85 -6.39 -14.15
CA GLY A 93 12.40 -6.65 -14.09
C GLY A 93 11.85 -6.71 -12.66
N ILE A 94 12.51 -7.46 -11.76
CA ILE A 94 12.11 -7.56 -10.35
C ILE A 94 12.22 -6.21 -9.65
N ALA A 95 13.30 -5.47 -9.90
CA ALA A 95 13.51 -4.15 -9.30
C ALA A 95 12.41 -3.16 -9.76
N LEU A 96 12.12 -3.10 -11.07
CA LEU A 96 11.07 -2.23 -11.62
C LEU A 96 9.69 -2.59 -11.06
N SER A 97 9.33 -3.88 -11.03
CA SER A 97 8.09 -4.35 -10.39
C SER A 97 7.98 -3.89 -8.93
N SER A 98 9.10 -3.91 -8.20
CA SER A 98 9.09 -3.48 -6.80
C SER A 98 8.95 -1.96 -6.64
N VAL A 99 9.57 -1.18 -7.54
CA VAL A 99 9.46 0.28 -7.58
C VAL A 99 8.02 0.72 -7.89
N PHE A 100 7.41 0.18 -8.95
CA PHE A 100 6.03 0.53 -9.29
C PHE A 100 5.04 0.09 -8.21
N GLY A 101 5.31 -1.04 -7.55
CA GLY A 101 4.54 -1.47 -6.39
C GLY A 101 4.59 -0.47 -5.23
N LEU A 102 5.79 0.01 -4.89
CA LEU A 102 5.97 1.03 -3.86
C LEU A 102 5.30 2.35 -4.25
N ILE A 103 5.45 2.80 -5.50
CA ILE A 103 4.80 4.03 -6.00
C ILE A 103 3.27 3.91 -5.87
N GLY A 104 2.69 2.78 -6.25
CA GLY A 104 1.25 2.53 -6.10
C GLY A 104 0.80 2.60 -4.64
N ILE A 105 1.54 1.97 -3.73
CA ILE A 105 1.25 1.97 -2.28
C ILE A 105 1.37 3.37 -1.67
N LEU A 106 2.43 4.12 -2.01
CA LEU A 106 2.61 5.50 -1.52
C LEU A 106 1.53 6.41 -2.08
N GLY A 107 1.22 6.32 -3.37
CA GLY A 107 0.13 7.06 -4.00
C GLY A 107 -1.20 6.77 -3.31
N ALA A 108 -1.47 5.51 -2.98
CA ALA A 108 -2.66 5.13 -2.21
C ALA A 108 -2.67 5.73 -0.80
N GLY A 109 -1.56 5.62 -0.06
CA GLY A 109 -1.45 6.17 1.30
C GLY A 109 -1.64 7.68 1.38
N PHE A 110 -0.99 8.44 0.48
CA PHE A 110 -1.16 9.90 0.42
C PHE A 110 -2.60 10.29 0.10
N ASN A 111 -3.26 9.57 -0.81
CA ASN A 111 -4.64 9.86 -1.15
C ASN A 111 -5.62 9.45 -0.04
N GLY A 112 -5.34 8.40 0.75
CA GLY A 112 -6.07 8.13 1.98
C GLY A 112 -5.96 9.28 2.99
N GLY A 113 -4.75 9.82 3.18
CA GLY A 113 -4.53 11.03 3.98
C GLY A 113 -5.27 12.26 3.43
N SER A 114 -5.24 12.44 2.12
CA SER A 114 -5.99 13.50 1.42
C SER A 114 -7.50 13.37 1.62
N PHE A 115 -8.03 12.15 1.65
CA PHE A 115 -9.44 11.90 1.93
C PHE A 115 -9.81 12.34 3.35
N LEU A 116 -8.95 12.07 4.34
CA LEU A 116 -9.16 12.57 5.71
C LEU A 116 -9.07 14.10 5.80
N ASN A 117 -8.19 14.73 5.00
CA ASN A 117 -8.07 16.18 5.03
C ASN A 117 -9.28 16.89 4.42
N TYR A 118 -9.87 16.34 3.35
CA TYR A 118 -10.79 17.08 2.47
C TYR A 118 -12.13 16.38 2.20
N HIS A 119 -12.31 15.12 2.59
CA HIS A 119 -13.53 14.33 2.37
C HIS A 119 -13.98 14.25 0.90
N GLN A 120 -13.03 14.19 -0.04
CA GLN A 120 -13.31 14.16 -1.48
C GLN A 120 -13.21 12.74 -2.05
N ASP A 121 -14.27 12.26 -2.70
CA ASP A 121 -14.31 10.94 -3.35
C ASP A 121 -13.22 10.74 -4.42
N PHE A 122 -12.77 11.83 -5.04
CA PHE A 122 -11.66 11.81 -5.98
C PHE A 122 -10.37 11.26 -5.34
N SER A 123 -10.11 11.56 -4.07
CA SER A 123 -8.98 10.98 -3.34
C SER A 123 -9.15 9.47 -3.16
N SER A 124 -10.36 8.98 -2.85
CA SER A 124 -10.65 7.54 -2.80
C SER A 124 -10.44 6.84 -4.15
N MET A 125 -10.81 7.50 -5.25
CA MET A 125 -10.57 6.98 -6.60
C MET A 125 -9.08 6.84 -6.91
N ILE A 126 -8.27 7.87 -6.64
CA ILE A 126 -6.81 7.78 -6.85
C ILE A 126 -6.20 6.72 -5.92
N MET A 127 -6.70 6.59 -4.69
CA MET A 127 -6.27 5.54 -3.78
C MET A 127 -6.50 4.13 -4.37
N ALA A 128 -7.68 3.89 -4.96
CA ALA A 128 -7.98 2.65 -5.65
C ALA A 128 -7.10 2.41 -6.88
N ILE A 129 -6.76 3.46 -7.64
CA ILE A 129 -5.82 3.38 -8.76
C ILE A 129 -4.42 2.99 -8.28
N GLY A 130 -3.93 3.62 -7.19
CA GLY A 130 -2.65 3.28 -6.58
C GLY A 130 -2.59 1.81 -6.13
N PHE A 131 -3.66 1.32 -5.52
CA PHE A 131 -3.83 -0.11 -5.21
C PHE A 131 -3.74 -0.98 -6.47
N ALA A 132 -4.47 -0.66 -7.54
CA ALA A 132 -4.47 -1.44 -8.78
C ALA A 132 -3.08 -1.49 -9.42
N ILE A 133 -2.35 -0.37 -9.45
CA ILE A 133 -0.96 -0.30 -9.90
C ILE A 133 -0.08 -1.25 -9.08
N ALA A 134 -0.23 -1.22 -7.75
CA ALA A 134 0.58 -2.07 -6.88
C ALA A 134 0.29 -3.57 -7.08
N VAL A 135 -0.98 -3.94 -7.25
CA VAL A 135 -1.39 -5.32 -7.56
C VAL A 135 -0.77 -5.80 -8.88
N VAL A 136 -0.86 -5.00 -9.94
CA VAL A 136 -0.28 -5.36 -11.25
C VAL A 136 1.24 -5.49 -11.15
N ALA A 137 1.90 -4.54 -10.49
CA ALA A 137 3.35 -4.52 -10.37
C ALA A 137 3.89 -5.72 -9.57
N TYR A 138 3.27 -6.05 -8.43
CA TYR A 138 3.69 -7.21 -7.64
C TYR A 138 3.26 -8.55 -8.25
N SER A 139 2.18 -8.60 -9.03
CA SER A 139 1.83 -9.80 -9.81
C SER A 139 2.88 -10.08 -10.89
N ALA A 140 3.33 -9.04 -11.60
CA ALA A 140 4.44 -9.15 -12.55
C ALA A 140 5.74 -9.58 -11.85
N GLY A 141 6.06 -9.00 -10.67
CA GLY A 141 7.22 -9.39 -9.87
C GLY A 141 7.18 -10.87 -9.44
N LEU A 142 6.01 -11.35 -9.02
CA LEU A 142 5.78 -12.75 -8.66
C LEU A 142 6.00 -13.70 -9.85
N TYR A 143 5.48 -13.33 -11.02
CA TYR A 143 5.66 -14.11 -12.26
C TYR A 143 7.15 -14.21 -12.64
N LEU A 144 7.86 -13.08 -12.67
CA LEU A 144 9.29 -13.00 -13.01
C LEU A 144 10.20 -13.75 -12.01
N ALA A 145 9.78 -13.84 -10.75
CA ALA A 145 10.46 -14.64 -9.73
C ALA A 145 10.25 -16.15 -9.95
N GLY A 146 9.09 -16.56 -10.50
CA GLY A 146 8.77 -17.96 -10.83
C GLY A 146 9.58 -18.52 -12.00
N ASP A 147 9.80 -17.71 -13.05
CA ASP A 147 10.59 -18.12 -14.21
C ASP A 147 12.06 -18.43 -13.85
N THR A 148 12.58 -17.80 -12.81
CA THR A 148 13.97 -18.05 -12.35
C THR A 148 14.15 -19.46 -11.81
N THR A 149 13.18 -19.93 -11.01
CA THR A 149 13.23 -21.28 -10.43
C THR A 149 13.25 -22.36 -11.50
N ARG A 150 12.55 -22.15 -12.63
CA ARG A 150 12.51 -23.10 -13.74
C ARG A 150 13.85 -23.16 -14.48
N SER A 151 14.49 -22.01 -14.69
CA SER A 151 15.78 -21.97 -15.41
C SER A 151 16.94 -22.61 -14.64
N THR A 152 16.90 -22.63 -13.30
CA THR A 152 17.94 -23.28 -12.48
C THR A 152 17.76 -24.79 -12.31
N ALA A 153 16.61 -25.33 -12.70
CA ALA A 153 16.27 -26.74 -12.51
C ALA A 153 16.53 -27.63 -13.74
N THR A 154 16.95 -27.03 -14.87
CA THR A 154 17.37 -27.68 -16.11
C THR A 154 18.88 -27.65 -16.23
#